data_AF-Q6LHQ9-F1
#
_entry.id   AF-Q6LHQ9-F1
#
_cell.length_a   1.000
_cell.length_b   1.000
_cell.length_c   1.000
_cell.angle_alpha   90.00
_cell.angle_beta   90.00
_cell.angle_gamma   90.00
#
_symmetry.space_group_name_H-M   'P 1'
#
loop_
_entity.id
_entity.type
_entity.pdbx_description
1 polymer ?
#
loop_
_entity_poly.entity_id
_entity_poly.type
_entity_poly.pdbx_seq_one_letter_code
_entity_poly.pdbx_strand_id
1 'polypeptide(L)'
;MKTIALIIGHSAKRGGAANKNHGINEFQFNEPLAHCVAEKLMLYGFEPIIVYRDSSYSKLPKKVNQTGADIAVSFHCNAFNDKSNGSETLYYKHSLTGLILAASIQKEVVQCLGLKNRGLKPCVASYKGKAGNRGGLLLQKTSMPCVIVEPFFIDSDSSLELAQERFEDLAKAYALGIKNFFSGDV
;
A
#
# COMPACT_ATOMS: atom_id res chain seq x y z
N MET A 1 16.62 -15.69 2.36
CA MET A 1 15.97 -14.62 1.55
C MET A 1 14.81 -14.06 2.35
N LYS A 2 14.65 -12.73 2.38
CA LYS A 2 13.55 -12.08 3.09
C LYS A 2 12.27 -12.16 2.26
N THR A 3 11.14 -12.45 2.91
CA THR A 3 9.85 -12.69 2.25
C THR A 3 8.91 -11.50 2.47
N ILE A 4 8.23 -11.05 1.41
CA ILE A 4 7.42 -9.83 1.39
C ILE A 4 5.99 -10.17 0.99
N ALA A 5 5.01 -10.02 1.89
CA ALA A 5 3.60 -10.18 1.52
C ALA A 5 3.09 -8.90 0.84
N LEU A 6 2.68 -9.00 -0.42
CA LEU A 6 2.11 -7.91 -1.20
C LEU A 6 0.59 -8.10 -1.26
N ILE A 7 -0.14 -7.31 -0.48
CA ILE A 7 -1.58 -7.43 -0.34
C ILE A 7 -2.25 -6.50 -1.34
N ILE A 8 -2.99 -7.06 -2.29
CA ILE A 8 -3.77 -6.26 -3.23
C ILE A 8 -5.04 -5.81 -2.50
N GLY A 9 -5.18 -4.50 -2.32
CA GLY A 9 -6.39 -3.91 -1.77
C GLY A 9 -7.61 -4.23 -2.62
N HIS A 10 -8.76 -4.32 -1.98
CA HIS A 10 -10.03 -4.58 -2.68
C HIS A 10 -10.07 -5.92 -3.44
N SER A 11 -11.03 -6.12 -4.33
CA SER A 11 -11.14 -7.34 -5.14
C SER A 11 -11.90 -7.10 -6.43
N ALA A 12 -11.78 -8.00 -7.42
CA ALA A 12 -12.51 -7.91 -8.68
C ALA A 12 -14.03 -7.70 -8.51
N LYS A 13 -14.63 -8.30 -7.46
CA LYS A 13 -16.06 -8.13 -7.14
C LYS A 13 -16.38 -6.82 -6.42
N ARG A 14 -15.43 -6.24 -5.69
CA ARG A 14 -15.59 -5.02 -4.89
C ARG A 14 -14.34 -4.16 -5.04
N GLY A 15 -14.23 -3.49 -6.18
CA GLY A 15 -13.01 -2.86 -6.68
C GLY A 15 -12.47 -1.67 -5.88
N GLY A 16 -13.20 -1.18 -4.87
CA GLY A 16 -12.78 -0.01 -4.07
C GLY A 16 -13.26 1.30 -4.66
N ALA A 17 -12.57 2.40 -4.33
CA ALA A 17 -12.83 3.67 -4.98
C ALA A 17 -12.49 3.57 -6.48
N ALA A 18 -13.08 4.46 -7.27
CA ALA A 18 -12.92 4.44 -8.71
C ALA A 18 -12.87 5.86 -9.28
N ASN A 19 -12.08 6.02 -10.32
CA ASN A 19 -12.17 7.16 -11.19
C ASN A 19 -13.31 6.95 -12.18
N LYS A 20 -14.32 7.83 -12.16
CA LYS A 20 -15.49 7.70 -13.03
C LYS A 20 -15.19 8.09 -14.48
N ASN A 21 -14.26 9.02 -14.70
CA ASN A 21 -13.93 9.53 -16.04
C ASN A 21 -13.05 8.53 -16.80
N HIS A 22 -12.16 7.82 -16.11
CA HIS A 22 -11.26 6.82 -16.70
C HIS A 22 -11.79 5.38 -16.60
N GLY A 23 -12.85 5.14 -15.82
CA GLY A 23 -13.47 3.81 -15.70
C GLY A 23 -12.59 2.77 -14.97
N ILE A 24 -11.63 3.22 -14.15
CA ILE A 24 -10.70 2.36 -13.41
C ILE A 24 -10.94 2.44 -11.90
N ASN A 25 -10.90 1.30 -11.22
CA ASN A 25 -10.99 1.22 -9.75
C ASN A 25 -9.67 0.82 -9.08
N GLU A 26 -9.62 0.96 -7.75
CA GLU A 26 -8.42 0.67 -6.95
C GLU A 26 -7.86 -0.72 -7.22
N PHE A 27 -8.72 -1.75 -7.28
CA PHE A 27 -8.27 -3.12 -7.54
C PHE A 27 -7.61 -3.22 -8.92
N GLN A 28 -8.23 -2.64 -9.96
CA GLN A 28 -7.70 -2.67 -11.33
C GLN A 28 -6.36 -1.93 -11.48
N PHE A 29 -6.10 -0.90 -10.67
CA PHE A 29 -4.80 -0.23 -10.64
C PHE A 29 -3.77 -0.99 -9.81
N ASN A 30 -4.15 -1.45 -8.61
CA ASN A 30 -3.21 -2.01 -7.64
C ASN A 30 -2.79 -3.46 -7.96
N GLU A 31 -3.64 -4.24 -8.63
CA GLU A 31 -3.32 -5.63 -9.01
C GLU A 31 -2.08 -5.71 -9.91
N PRO A 32 -2.02 -5.02 -11.07
CA PRO A 32 -0.82 -5.03 -11.91
C PRO A 32 0.36 -4.31 -11.24
N LEU A 33 0.11 -3.28 -10.41
CA LEU A 33 1.18 -2.59 -9.69
C LEU A 33 1.88 -3.54 -8.72
N ALA A 34 1.14 -4.35 -7.96
CA ALA A 34 1.71 -5.30 -7.02
C ALA A 34 2.58 -6.35 -7.72
N HIS A 35 2.18 -6.83 -8.90
CA HIS A 35 3.00 -7.74 -9.71
C HIS A 35 4.27 -7.07 -10.22
N CYS A 36 4.20 -5.84 -10.72
CA CYS A 36 5.40 -5.12 -11.15
C CYS A 36 6.35 -4.87 -9.96
N VAL A 37 5.83 -4.55 -8.77
CA VAL A 37 6.63 -4.46 -7.54
C VAL A 37 7.27 -5.81 -7.19
N ALA A 38 6.54 -6.92 -7.33
CA ALA A 38 7.08 -8.26 -7.09
C ALA A 38 8.29 -8.54 -7.99
N GLU A 39 8.21 -8.23 -9.29
CA GLU A 39 9.34 -8.37 -10.21
C GLU A 39 10.56 -7.57 -9.75
N LYS A 40 10.38 -6.30 -9.35
CA LYS A 40 11.50 -5.47 -8.88
C LYS A 40 12.07 -5.98 -7.56
N LEU A 41 11.24 -6.51 -6.67
CA LEU A 41 11.68 -7.10 -5.40
C LEU A 41 12.55 -8.35 -5.62
N MET A 42 12.20 -9.20 -6.59
CA MET A 42 13.04 -10.36 -6.96
C MET A 42 14.43 -9.93 -7.41
N LEU A 43 14.54 -8.83 -8.17
CA LEU A 43 15.84 -8.26 -8.58
C LEU A 43 16.69 -7.78 -7.39
N TYR A 44 16.06 -7.43 -6.27
CA TYR A 44 16.75 -7.07 -5.02
C TYR A 44 16.99 -8.27 -4.09
N GLY A 45 16.69 -9.49 -4.53
CA GLY A 45 16.91 -10.71 -3.74
C GLY A 45 15.88 -10.91 -2.62
N PHE A 46 14.64 -10.44 -2.82
CA PHE A 46 13.49 -10.71 -1.96
C PHE A 46 12.56 -11.75 -2.59
N GLU A 47 11.80 -12.46 -1.75
CA GLU A 47 10.75 -13.40 -2.16
C GLU A 47 9.36 -12.73 -2.00
N PRO A 48 8.72 -12.23 -3.07
CA PRO A 48 7.38 -11.65 -2.98
C PRO A 48 6.29 -12.74 -2.93
N ILE A 49 5.28 -12.52 -2.10
CA ILE A 49 4.06 -13.34 -2.03
C ILE A 49 2.85 -12.44 -2.29
N ILE A 50 2.19 -12.63 -3.44
CA ILE A 50 0.95 -11.91 -3.77
C ILE A 50 -0.20 -12.47 -2.93
N VAL A 51 -0.93 -11.58 -2.23
CA VAL A 51 -2.08 -11.93 -1.40
C VAL A 51 -3.33 -11.20 -1.91
N TYR A 52 -4.22 -11.97 -2.54
CA TYR A 52 -5.55 -11.49 -2.95
C TYR A 52 -6.55 -11.51 -1.79
N ARG A 53 -7.45 -10.51 -1.76
CA ARG A 53 -8.62 -10.48 -0.87
C ARG A 53 -9.82 -11.21 -1.49
N ASP A 54 -9.75 -12.53 -1.44
CA ASP A 54 -10.79 -13.47 -1.91
C ASP A 54 -11.88 -13.77 -0.87
N SER A 55 -11.78 -13.21 0.33
CA SER A 55 -12.70 -13.45 1.43
C SER A 55 -13.06 -12.16 2.19
N SER A 56 -13.85 -12.29 3.26
CA SER A 56 -14.23 -11.13 4.08
C SER A 56 -12.99 -10.43 4.63
N TYR A 57 -13.05 -9.09 4.73
CA TYR A 57 -11.93 -8.28 5.23
C TYR A 57 -11.43 -8.74 6.61
N SER A 58 -12.35 -9.21 7.47
CA SER A 58 -12.03 -9.75 8.79
C SER A 58 -11.12 -10.98 8.79
N LYS A 59 -11.09 -11.75 7.69
CA LYS A 59 -10.26 -12.96 7.53
C LYS A 59 -8.90 -12.66 6.90
N LEU A 60 -8.73 -11.49 6.27
CA LEU A 60 -7.50 -11.11 5.58
C LEU A 60 -6.26 -11.16 6.48
N PRO A 61 -6.26 -10.67 7.74
CA PRO A 61 -5.07 -10.74 8.59
C PRO A 61 -4.61 -12.19 8.84
N LYS A 62 -5.55 -13.12 9.01
CA LYS A 62 -5.22 -14.55 9.16
C LYS A 62 -4.52 -15.10 7.92
N LYS A 63 -5.03 -14.76 6.73
CA LYS A 63 -4.44 -15.18 5.45
C LYS A 63 -3.02 -14.61 5.27
N VAL A 64 -2.83 -13.33 5.61
CA VAL A 64 -1.50 -12.69 5.58
C VAL A 64 -0.56 -13.36 6.58
N ASN A 65 -1.01 -13.66 7.80
CA ASN A 65 -0.19 -14.35 8.79
C ASN A 65 0.25 -15.75 8.34
N GLN A 66 -0.56 -16.44 7.53
CA GLN A 66 -0.23 -17.77 7.01
C GLN A 66 0.91 -17.75 5.98
N THR A 67 1.29 -16.59 5.43
CA THR A 67 2.43 -16.50 4.51
C THR A 67 3.77 -16.65 5.23
N GLY A 68 3.83 -16.37 6.53
CA GLY A 68 5.10 -16.33 7.28
C GLY A 68 6.08 -15.25 6.80
N ALA A 69 5.61 -14.24 6.06
CA ALA A 69 6.45 -13.19 5.51
C ALA A 69 7.12 -12.33 6.60
N ASP A 70 8.28 -11.74 6.27
CA ASP A 70 9.02 -10.84 7.17
C ASP A 70 8.31 -9.49 7.32
N ILE A 71 7.65 -9.00 6.28
CA ILE A 71 6.80 -7.79 6.29
C ILE A 71 5.59 -7.96 5.37
N ALA A 72 4.60 -7.06 5.51
CA ALA A 72 3.44 -6.97 4.64
C ALA A 72 3.20 -5.53 4.16
N VAL A 73 2.92 -5.38 2.86
CA VAL A 73 2.63 -4.09 2.21
C VAL A 73 1.29 -4.21 1.48
N SER A 74 0.32 -3.42 1.91
CA SER A 74 -1.01 -3.38 1.31
C SER A 74 -1.16 -2.20 0.35
N PHE A 75 -1.54 -2.50 -0.88
CA PHE A 75 -1.68 -1.54 -1.97
C PHE A 75 -3.10 -1.00 -2.02
N HIS A 76 -3.24 0.32 -1.94
CA HIS A 76 -4.51 1.03 -1.98
C HIS A 76 -4.35 2.34 -2.75
N CYS A 77 -5.46 3.01 -3.03
CA CYS A 77 -5.44 4.43 -3.39
C CYS A 77 -6.36 5.20 -2.44
N ASN A 78 -6.10 6.48 -2.25
CA ASN A 78 -7.02 7.35 -1.52
C ASN A 78 -8.19 7.77 -2.43
N ALA A 79 -9.26 8.28 -1.84
CA ALA A 79 -10.35 8.95 -2.54
C ALA A 79 -11.08 9.90 -1.61
N PHE A 80 -11.54 11.05 -2.14
CA PHE A 80 -12.28 12.03 -1.34
C PHE A 80 -13.29 12.88 -2.13
N ASN A 81 -12.82 13.66 -3.11
CA ASN A 81 -13.61 14.72 -3.75
C ASN A 81 -13.15 15.09 -5.17
N ASP A 82 -12.47 14.18 -5.86
CA ASP A 82 -11.97 14.32 -7.24
C ASP A 82 -10.87 15.38 -7.45
N LYS A 83 -10.52 16.18 -6.43
CA LYS A 83 -9.51 17.26 -6.51
C LYS A 83 -8.31 17.07 -5.59
N SER A 84 -8.47 16.22 -4.57
CA SER A 84 -7.42 15.97 -3.59
C SER A 84 -6.25 15.21 -4.21
N ASN A 85 -5.04 15.47 -3.73
CA ASN A 85 -3.84 14.75 -4.13
C ASN A 85 -2.91 14.54 -2.92
N GLY A 86 -1.88 13.73 -3.16
CA GLY A 86 -0.81 13.46 -2.21
C GLY A 86 -0.72 12.00 -1.79
N SER A 87 0.45 11.66 -1.26
CA SER A 87 0.79 10.31 -0.83
C SER A 87 0.76 10.22 0.69
N GLU A 88 0.21 9.14 1.23
CA GLU A 88 0.32 8.78 2.65
C GLU A 88 0.52 7.29 2.85
N THR A 89 1.16 6.93 3.96
CA THR A 89 1.37 5.54 4.35
C THR A 89 0.88 5.33 5.78
N LEU A 90 -0.02 4.39 5.96
CA LEU A 90 -0.65 4.05 7.23
C LEU A 90 0.09 2.88 7.87
N TYR A 91 0.23 2.94 9.19
CA TYR A 91 0.90 1.92 9.99
C TYR A 91 0.16 1.69 11.31
N TYR A 92 0.39 0.53 11.94
CA TYR A 92 -0.16 0.30 13.27
C TYR A 92 0.52 1.21 14.28
N LYS A 93 -0.26 2.03 15.01
CA LYS A 93 0.24 3.06 15.93
C LYS A 93 1.31 2.55 16.93
N HIS A 94 1.20 1.29 17.34
CA HIS A 94 2.10 0.67 18.32
C HIS A 94 3.22 -0.19 17.70
N SER A 95 3.41 -0.14 16.38
CA SER A 95 4.49 -0.84 15.68
C SER A 95 5.60 0.15 15.30
N LEU A 96 6.71 0.14 16.05
CA LEU A 96 7.90 0.93 15.70
C LEU A 96 8.48 0.48 14.36
N THR A 97 8.58 -0.83 14.12
CA THR A 97 9.06 -1.37 12.84
C THR A 97 8.12 -1.01 11.69
N GLY A 98 6.80 -1.01 11.93
CA GLY A 98 5.81 -0.56 10.94
C GLY A 98 5.94 0.93 10.63
N LEU A 99 6.28 1.77 11.63
CA LEU A 99 6.58 3.19 11.42
C LEU A 99 7.80 3.37 10.51
N ILE A 100 8.88 2.63 10.76
CA ILE A 100 10.12 2.70 9.96
C ILE A 100 9.85 2.25 8.52
N LEU A 101 9.18 1.10 8.34
CA LEU A 101 8.77 0.61 7.02
C LEU A 101 7.91 1.62 6.26
N ALA A 102 6.95 2.23 6.96
CA ALA A 102 6.09 3.26 6.37
C ALA A 102 6.89 4.49 5.94
N ALA A 103 7.86 4.93 6.75
CA ALA A 103 8.74 6.05 6.44
C ALA A 103 9.58 5.79 5.19
N SER A 104 10.20 4.61 5.08
CA SER A 104 11.04 4.24 3.94
C SER A 104 10.25 4.22 2.63
N ILE A 105 9.06 3.62 2.61
CA ILE A 105 8.21 3.57 1.40
C ILE A 105 7.65 4.96 1.06
N GLN A 106 7.16 5.70 2.07
CA GLN A 106 6.60 7.04 1.87
C GLN A 106 7.60 7.98 1.18
N LYS A 107 8.87 7.95 1.61
CA LYS A 107 9.94 8.79 1.05
C LYS A 107 10.10 8.57 -0.45
N GLU A 108 10.25 7.31 -0.87
CA GLU A 108 10.45 6.97 -2.29
C GLU A 108 9.21 7.28 -3.14
N VAL A 109 8.01 6.97 -2.62
CA VAL A 109 6.74 7.26 -3.33
C VAL A 109 6.55 8.76 -3.54
N VAL A 110 6.80 9.58 -2.50
CA VAL A 110 6.71 11.04 -2.59
C VAL A 110 7.73 11.59 -3.58
N GLN A 111 8.97 11.10 -3.55
CA GLN A 111 10.01 11.52 -4.50
C GLN A 111 9.65 11.13 -5.93
N CYS A 112 9.07 9.95 -6.14
CA CYS A 112 8.65 9.46 -7.45
C CYS A 112 7.53 10.32 -8.05
N LEU A 113 6.44 10.52 -7.31
CA LEU A 113 5.24 11.17 -7.82
C LEU A 113 5.28 12.70 -7.72
N GLY A 114 6.11 13.28 -6.84
CA GLY A 114 6.15 14.73 -6.63
C GLY A 114 4.84 15.33 -6.09
N LEU A 115 3.89 14.49 -5.67
CA LEU A 115 2.63 14.91 -5.07
C LEU A 115 2.84 15.39 -3.62
N LYS A 116 1.80 16.03 -3.06
CA LYS A 116 1.84 16.49 -1.67
C LYS A 116 2.21 15.34 -0.71
N ASN A 117 3.27 15.53 0.08
CA ASN A 117 3.58 14.59 1.16
C ASN A 117 2.57 14.75 2.30
N ARG A 118 1.65 13.80 2.45
CA ARG A 118 0.63 13.81 3.52
C ARG A 118 1.12 13.09 4.77
N GLY A 119 2.31 12.50 4.73
CA GLY A 119 3.00 11.90 5.85
C GLY A 119 2.43 10.56 6.30
N LEU A 120 2.96 10.10 7.43
CA LEU A 120 2.63 8.80 8.01
C LEU A 120 1.37 8.90 8.87
N LYS A 121 0.54 7.85 8.83
CA LYS A 121 -0.78 7.84 9.49
C LYS A 121 -0.87 6.71 10.51
N PRO A 122 -0.74 7.00 11.82
CA PRO A 122 -0.93 5.98 12.85
C PRO A 122 -2.40 5.53 12.89
N CYS A 123 -2.62 4.22 12.81
CA CYS A 123 -3.95 3.62 12.80
C CYS A 123 -4.12 2.57 13.90
N VAL A 124 -5.36 2.37 14.36
CA VAL A 124 -5.77 1.34 15.33
C VAL A 124 -7.15 0.78 14.94
N ALA A 125 -7.41 -0.50 15.21
CA ALA A 125 -8.68 -1.13 14.80
C ALA A 125 -9.91 -0.56 15.52
N SER A 126 -9.71 -0.01 16.72
CA SER A 126 -10.76 0.55 17.58
C SER A 126 -11.21 1.96 17.19
N TYR A 127 -10.58 2.60 16.21
CA TYR A 127 -10.94 3.96 15.81
C TYR A 127 -12.34 3.99 15.19
N LYS A 128 -13.22 4.84 15.75
CA LYS A 128 -14.64 4.97 15.39
C LYS A 128 -15.02 6.31 14.73
N GLY A 129 -14.04 7.07 14.23
CA GLY A 129 -14.33 8.33 13.52
C GLY A 129 -14.99 8.11 12.15
N LYS A 130 -15.39 9.20 11.48
CA LYS A 130 -16.06 9.17 10.16
C LYS A 130 -15.27 8.41 9.08
N ALA A 131 -13.94 8.41 9.18
CA ALA A 131 -13.06 7.68 8.27
C ALA A 131 -13.02 6.15 8.51
N GLY A 132 -13.75 5.65 9.52
CA GLY A 132 -13.62 4.27 9.99
C GLY A 132 -12.20 3.94 10.45
N ASN A 133 -11.90 2.67 10.71
CA ASN A 133 -10.57 2.30 11.21
C ASN A 133 -9.44 2.38 10.18
N ARG A 134 -9.70 2.83 8.94
CA ARG A 134 -8.72 3.02 7.85
C ARG A 134 -7.76 1.84 7.66
N GLY A 135 -8.29 0.62 7.69
CA GLY A 135 -7.47 -0.57 7.56
C GLY A 135 -6.81 -1.04 8.87
N GLY A 136 -7.10 -0.38 9.99
CA GLY A 136 -6.52 -0.65 11.31
C GLY A 136 -6.70 -2.09 11.79
N LEU A 137 -7.75 -2.80 11.36
CA LEU A 137 -7.88 -4.24 11.62
C LEU A 137 -6.74 -5.04 10.99
N LEU A 138 -6.41 -4.80 9.72
CA LEU A 138 -5.30 -5.44 9.02
C LEU A 138 -3.99 -5.12 9.72
N LEU A 139 -3.71 -3.84 9.93
CA LEU A 139 -2.48 -3.38 10.55
C LEU A 139 -2.27 -3.96 11.96
N GLN A 140 -3.33 -4.04 12.78
CA GLN A 140 -3.24 -4.51 14.16
C GLN A 140 -3.24 -6.04 14.31
N LYS A 141 -3.91 -6.78 13.41
CA LYS A 141 -4.05 -8.25 13.51
C LYS A 141 -3.04 -9.02 12.65
N THR A 142 -2.26 -8.32 11.84
CA THR A 142 -1.12 -8.88 11.12
C THR A 142 0.07 -8.99 12.07
N SER A 143 0.72 -10.14 12.06
CA SER A 143 1.77 -10.53 13.02
C SER A 143 3.15 -9.97 12.67
N MET A 144 3.42 -9.80 11.38
CA MET A 144 4.59 -9.09 10.86
C MET A 144 4.33 -7.57 10.73
N PRO A 145 5.37 -6.72 10.65
CA PRO A 145 5.21 -5.31 10.31
C PRO A 145 4.38 -5.15 9.04
N CYS A 146 3.28 -4.41 9.15
CA CYS A 146 2.31 -4.23 8.07
C CYS A 146 2.07 -2.74 7.85
N VAL A 147 2.02 -2.34 6.59
CA VAL A 147 1.67 -0.96 6.16
C VAL A 147 0.60 -0.99 5.09
N ILE A 148 -0.16 0.10 4.99
CA ILE A 148 -1.07 0.37 3.86
C ILE A 148 -0.54 1.62 3.16
N VAL A 149 -0.24 1.52 1.88
CA VAL A 149 0.30 2.62 1.09
C VAL A 149 -0.81 3.18 0.21
N GLU A 150 -1.08 4.47 0.33
CA GLU A 150 -2.01 5.23 -0.51
C GLU A 150 -1.19 6.29 -1.26
N PRO A 151 -0.61 5.94 -2.44
CA PRO A 151 0.38 6.78 -3.11
C PRO A 151 -0.23 8.03 -3.76
N PHE A 152 -1.52 7.99 -4.10
CA PHE A 152 -2.27 9.09 -4.69
C PHE A 152 -3.79 8.90 -4.47
N PHE A 153 -4.57 9.86 -4.94
CA PHE A 153 -6.04 9.84 -4.91
C PHE A 153 -6.57 9.36 -6.26
N ILE A 154 -7.21 8.19 -6.31
CA ILE A 154 -7.67 7.60 -7.58
C ILE A 154 -8.80 8.39 -8.23
N ASP A 155 -9.62 9.05 -7.43
CA ASP A 155 -10.74 9.85 -7.90
C ASP A 155 -10.30 11.19 -8.54
N SER A 156 -9.03 11.58 -8.40
CA SER A 156 -8.44 12.74 -9.08
C SER A 156 -7.83 12.31 -10.42
N ASP A 157 -8.37 12.84 -11.53
CA ASP A 157 -7.88 12.56 -12.89
C ASP A 157 -6.38 12.84 -13.01
N SER A 158 -5.93 14.03 -12.62
CA SER A 158 -4.51 14.40 -12.69
C SER A 158 -3.59 13.52 -11.84
N SER A 159 -4.07 13.03 -10.69
CA SER A 159 -3.29 12.13 -9.85
C SER A 159 -3.20 10.73 -10.45
N LEU A 160 -4.29 10.24 -11.03
CA LEU A 160 -4.36 8.95 -11.71
C LEU A 160 -3.50 8.96 -12.97
N GLU A 161 -3.65 9.96 -13.84
CA GLU A 161 -2.87 10.12 -15.08
C GLU A 161 -1.38 10.13 -14.79
N LEU A 162 -0.94 10.91 -13.79
CA LEU A 162 0.46 10.93 -13.36
C LEU A 162 0.93 9.57 -12.85
N ALA A 163 0.11 8.86 -12.07
CA ALA A 163 0.47 7.54 -11.56
C ALA A 163 0.53 6.48 -12.67
N GLN A 164 -0.28 6.61 -13.73
CA GLN A 164 -0.22 5.77 -14.92
C GLN A 164 1.02 6.09 -15.77
N GLU A 165 1.34 7.36 -15.96
CA GLU A 165 2.57 7.78 -16.65
C GLU A 165 3.82 7.27 -15.92
N ARG A 166 3.82 7.33 -14.59
CA ARG A 166 4.95 6.93 -13.74
C ARG A 166 4.81 5.51 -13.19
N PHE A 167 3.99 4.65 -13.79
CA PHE A 167 3.63 3.35 -13.23
C PHE A 167 4.84 2.46 -12.89
N GLU A 168 5.79 2.32 -13.82
CA GLU A 168 7.02 1.55 -13.60
C GLU A 168 7.93 2.17 -12.54
N ASP A 169 8.01 3.51 -12.49
CA ASP A 169 8.80 4.21 -11.48
C ASP A 169 8.17 4.11 -10.10
N LEU A 170 6.83 4.15 -10.02
CA LEU A 170 6.10 3.91 -8.79
C LEU A 170 6.38 2.49 -8.28
N ALA A 171 6.33 1.48 -9.16
CA ALA A 171 6.69 0.12 -8.77
C ALA A 171 8.13 0.02 -8.24
N LYS A 172 9.10 0.67 -8.90
CA LYS A 172 10.48 0.76 -8.41
C LYS A 172 10.56 1.47 -7.05
N ALA A 173 9.80 2.54 -6.84
CA ALA A 173 9.78 3.30 -5.60
C ALA A 173 9.31 2.46 -4.41
N TYR A 174 8.26 1.64 -4.59
CA TYR A 174 7.83 0.67 -3.58
C TYR A 174 8.96 -0.33 -3.25
N ALA A 175 9.56 -0.94 -4.28
CA ALA A 175 10.61 -1.93 -4.09
C ALA A 175 11.87 -1.33 -3.44
N LEU A 176 12.24 -0.10 -3.81
CA LEU A 176 13.37 0.62 -3.23
C LEU A 176 13.10 0.99 -1.78
N GLY A 177 11.90 1.46 -1.44
CA GLY A 177 11.52 1.76 -0.07
C GLY A 177 11.58 0.51 0.83
N ILE A 178 11.14 -0.64 0.32
CA ILE A 178 11.25 -1.93 1.00
C ILE A 178 12.72 -2.35 1.17
N LYS A 179 13.54 -2.20 0.12
CA LYS A 179 14.98 -2.50 0.17
C LYS A 179 15.68 -1.64 1.24
N ASN A 180 15.45 -0.33 1.20
CA ASN A 180 16.03 0.64 2.11
C ASN A 180 15.66 0.34 3.58
N PHE A 181 14.42 -0.09 3.82
CA PHE A 181 13.99 -0.57 5.14
C PHE A 181 14.87 -1.73 5.66
N PHE A 182 15.19 -2.72 4.82
CA PHE A 182 16.06 -3.84 5.22
C PHE A 182 17.54 -3.47 5.30
N SER A 183 17.99 -2.48 4.54
CA SER A 183 19.37 -1.96 4.57
C SER A 183 19.65 -1.01 5.74
N GLY A 184 18.60 -0.46 6.37
CA GLY A 184 18.73 0.57 7.41
C GLY A 184 18.89 1.99 6.87
N ASP A 185 18.71 2.18 5.56
CA ASP A 185 18.86 3.45 4.84
C ASP A 185 17.55 4.23 4.84
N VAL A 186 17.10 4.70 6.00
CA VAL A 186 15.81 5.39 6.18
C VAL A 186 15.95 6.90 5.99
#